data_AF-A0AAP0X7N6-F1
#
_entry.id   AF-A0AAP0X7N6-F1
#
_cell.length_a   1.000
_cell.length_b   1.000
_cell.length_c   1.000
_cell.angle_alpha   90.00
_cell.angle_beta   90.00
_cell.angle_gamma   90.00
#
_symmetry.space_group_name_H-M   'P 1'
#
loop_
_entity.id
_entity.type
_entity.pdbx_description
1 polymer ?
#
loop_
_entity_poly.entity_id
_entity_poly.type
_entity_poly.pdbx_seq_one_letter_code
_entity_poly.pdbx_strand_id
1 'polypeptide(L)'
;MWSQILLRLIRCLVGFVRVRRMEDAKQLLEEMEAHGFIPDGFTYSILFDGHSRCGNVDASVALFEDAVGKGVRINDYTCSILLNGLCKEGKMDKAEEVLKKLMDNGIVPTEVIFNTIVNGYCRVGDTDKAISTIEQMENLGLRPSCITFNSLIKKFCEMKNMDEAAEWVKRIVEKGVSPNVETYNTLIDGYGRSCLFERCFQILEEMEKNGLKPNVVSYGSLINCLCKDRRLLEAEIIFKDMVNRGLVPNAQIYNMLIDGHCTVGKLKDAFRFSDEMVKNEIVPTLVTFNALINGLCKKGRVMEAEDLALQITSKGLSPDVITYNSLISGYSNAGNIKKCLELYENMKQLSIKPTLNTYHPLISGCSKEGPVLVEKIFQEMLDMNLAPDRVLYNTLIRFYAELGNIQKAFVLHHEMVDHGILPDKMTYNSLILAHFKEGRLQEVRELVNDMKASGMAP
;
A
#
# COMPACT_ATOMS: atom_id res chain seq x y z
N MET A 1 37.97 27.27 19.84
CA MET A 1 37.74 27.63 18.42
C MET A 1 37.42 26.40 17.58
N TRP A 2 38.26 25.35 17.62
CA TRP A 2 38.05 24.08 16.89
C TRP A 2 36.72 23.35 17.17
N SER A 3 36.23 23.33 18.42
CA SER A 3 34.94 22.70 18.77
C SER A 3 33.71 23.42 18.20
N GLN A 4 33.76 24.75 18.07
CA GLN A 4 32.67 25.55 17.48
C GLN A 4 32.61 25.40 15.96
N ILE A 5 33.76 25.19 15.31
CA ILE A 5 33.86 24.93 13.87
C ILE A 5 33.29 23.54 13.56
N LEU A 6 33.68 22.52 14.34
CA LEU A 6 33.13 21.16 14.22
C LEU A 6 31.60 21.11 14.39
N LEU A 7 31.07 21.79 15.42
CA LEU A 7 29.61 21.89 15.65
C LEU A 7 28.86 22.61 14.51
N ARG A 8 29.49 23.59 13.86
CA ARG A 8 28.92 24.26 12.68
C ARG A 8 28.92 23.33 11.47
N LEU A 9 30.01 22.60 11.23
CA LEU A 9 30.12 21.65 10.13
C LEU A 9 29.10 20.50 10.27
N ILE A 10 28.96 19.92 11.47
CA ILE A 10 27.93 18.91 11.76
C ILE A 10 26.52 19.47 11.55
N ARG A 11 26.24 20.72 11.94
CA ARG A 11 24.94 21.36 11.68
C ARG A 11 24.67 21.59 10.19
N CYS A 12 25.68 21.98 9.42
CA CYS A 12 25.57 22.09 7.96
C CYS A 12 25.27 20.73 7.33
N LEU A 13 25.94 19.67 7.80
CA LEU A 13 25.75 18.30 7.35
C LEU A 13 24.32 17.78 7.64
N VAL A 14 23.80 18.03 8.84
CA VAL A 14 22.37 17.78 9.17
C VAL A 14 21.42 18.61 8.30
N GLY A 15 21.78 19.86 7.98
CA GLY A 15 21.03 20.73 7.09
C GLY A 15 20.91 20.16 5.68
N PHE A 16 22.03 19.73 5.09
CA PHE A 16 22.06 19.13 3.75
C PHE A 16 21.26 17.82 3.68
N VAL A 17 21.39 16.97 4.70
CA VAL A 17 20.61 15.72 4.82
C VAL A 17 19.10 16.00 4.93
N ARG A 18 18.69 17.01 5.69
CA ARG A 18 17.27 17.40 5.79
C ARG A 18 16.68 17.88 4.47
N VAL A 19 17.50 18.51 3.62
CA VAL A 19 17.10 19.03 2.30
C VAL A 19 17.39 18.00 1.18
N ARG A 20 17.80 16.76 1.52
CA ARG A 20 18.10 15.66 0.58
C ARG A 20 19.23 15.97 -0.42
N ARG A 21 20.16 16.85 -0.06
CA ARG A 21 21.32 17.23 -0.88
C ARG A 21 22.54 16.40 -0.49
N MET A 22 22.57 15.14 -0.93
CA MET A 22 23.60 14.18 -0.50
C MET A 22 24.98 14.41 -1.12
N GLU A 23 25.06 14.98 -2.33
CA GLU A 23 26.35 15.30 -2.96
C GLU A 23 27.10 16.41 -2.20
N ASP A 24 26.39 17.46 -1.79
CA ASP A 24 26.98 18.53 -0.97
C ASP A 24 27.37 18.03 0.43
N ALA A 25 26.62 17.08 0.99
CA ALA A 25 26.96 16.44 2.27
C ALA A 25 28.23 15.60 2.17
N LYS A 26 28.47 14.93 1.03
CA LYS A 26 29.69 14.17 0.75
C LYS A 26 30.90 15.09 0.53
N GLN A 27 30.73 16.14 -0.26
CA GLN A 27 31.79 17.14 -0.47
C GLN A 27 32.21 17.80 0.85
N LEU A 28 31.25 18.09 1.73
CA LEU A 28 31.53 18.62 3.06
C LEU A 28 32.32 17.63 3.93
N LEU A 29 32.08 16.31 3.79
CA LEU A 29 32.88 15.29 4.49
C LEU A 29 34.34 15.29 3.98
N GLU A 30 34.54 15.35 2.67
CA GLU A 30 35.88 15.42 2.07
C GLU A 30 36.62 16.70 2.49
N GLU A 31 35.93 17.84 2.57
CA GLU A 31 36.49 19.08 3.10
C GLU A 31 36.83 18.97 4.60
N MET A 32 35.99 18.32 5.41
CA MET A 32 36.28 18.07 6.82
C MET A 32 37.57 17.24 6.98
N GLU A 33 37.73 16.20 6.17
CA GLU A 33 38.93 15.35 6.17
C GLU A 33 40.18 16.10 5.68
N ALA A 34 40.06 16.90 4.62
CA ALA A 34 41.16 17.72 4.09
C ALA A 34 41.69 18.75 5.11
N HIS A 35 40.84 19.22 6.03
CA HIS A 35 41.21 20.13 7.11
C HIS A 35 41.68 19.40 8.39
N GLY A 36 41.87 18.07 8.33
CA GLY A 36 42.41 17.26 9.42
C GLY A 36 41.39 16.87 10.50
N PHE A 37 40.08 17.03 10.24
CA PHE A 37 39.06 16.49 11.13
C PHE A 37 38.84 15.01 10.83
N ILE A 38 38.90 14.18 11.88
CA ILE A 38 38.59 12.75 11.80
C ILE A 38 37.09 12.58 12.04
N PRO A 39 36.28 12.18 11.04
CA PRO A 39 34.86 11.98 11.22
C PRO A 39 34.62 10.82 12.19
N ASP A 40 33.71 11.03 13.15
CA ASP A 40 33.32 10.03 14.11
C ASP A 40 32.10 9.22 13.64
N GLY A 41 31.75 8.15 14.37
CA GLY A 41 30.58 7.34 14.06
C GLY A 41 29.26 8.14 14.02
N PHE A 42 29.17 9.26 14.74
CA PHE A 42 28.01 10.15 14.70
C PHE A 42 27.91 10.89 13.35
N THR A 43 29.03 11.39 12.82
CA THR A 43 29.09 12.05 11.51
C THR A 43 28.65 11.09 10.40
N TYR A 44 29.15 9.85 10.43
CA TYR A 44 28.71 8.81 9.51
C TYR A 44 27.22 8.44 9.70
N SER A 45 26.69 8.40 10.92
CA SER A 45 25.27 8.11 11.17
C SER A 45 24.30 9.09 10.49
N ILE A 46 24.68 10.37 10.42
CA ILE A 46 23.90 11.41 9.75
C ILE A 46 23.88 11.17 8.24
N LEU A 47 25.04 10.81 7.66
CA LEU A 47 25.14 10.51 6.24
C LEU A 47 24.36 9.25 5.86
N PHE A 48 24.42 8.20 6.69
CA PHE A 48 23.61 6.98 6.49
C PHE A 48 22.11 7.25 6.56
N ASP A 49 21.63 8.06 7.51
CA ASP A 49 20.22 8.49 7.57
C ASP A 49 19.83 9.29 6.31
N GLY A 50 20.72 10.16 5.83
CA GLY A 50 20.53 10.89 4.58
C GLY A 50 20.45 9.99 3.35
N HIS A 51 21.38 9.06 3.19
CA HIS A 51 21.37 8.10 2.08
C HIS A 51 20.14 7.17 2.15
N SER A 52 19.74 6.73 3.34
CA SER A 52 18.53 5.93 3.54
C SER A 52 17.25 6.68 3.16
N ARG A 53 17.16 7.99 3.45
CA ARG A 53 16.00 8.82 3.06
C ARG A 53 15.94 9.12 1.56
N CYS A 54 17.08 9.06 0.88
CA CYS A 54 17.19 9.31 -0.56
C CYS A 54 17.14 8.03 -1.40
N GLY A 55 17.07 6.83 -0.80
CA GLY A 55 17.11 5.55 -1.50
C GLY A 55 18.48 5.22 -2.13
N ASN A 56 19.53 5.99 -1.81
CA ASN A 56 20.86 5.86 -2.41
C ASN A 56 21.70 4.82 -1.67
N VAL A 57 21.27 3.56 -1.76
CA VAL A 57 21.84 2.45 -0.98
C VAL A 57 23.27 2.10 -1.37
N ASP A 58 23.64 2.21 -2.66
CA ASP A 58 24.99 1.85 -3.10
C ASP A 58 26.04 2.84 -2.60
N ALA A 59 25.68 4.13 -2.56
CA ALA A 59 26.49 5.16 -1.90
C ALA A 59 26.57 4.94 -0.38
N SER A 60 25.47 4.49 0.24
CA SER A 60 25.44 4.09 1.64
C SER A 60 26.42 2.96 1.93
N VAL A 61 26.46 1.90 1.13
CA VAL A 61 27.41 0.78 1.33
C VAL A 61 28.86 1.22 1.09
N ALA A 62 29.12 2.01 0.05
CA ALA A 62 30.47 2.55 -0.20
C ALA A 62 30.97 3.41 0.97
N LEU A 63 30.09 4.21 1.57
CA LEU A 63 30.41 5.01 2.75
C LEU A 63 30.71 4.14 3.98
N PHE A 64 30.05 2.99 4.12
CA PHE A 64 30.35 2.01 5.16
C PHE A 64 31.72 1.37 4.96
N GLU A 65 32.07 0.99 3.73
CA GLU A 65 33.39 0.44 3.42
C GLU A 65 34.51 1.45 3.64
N ASP A 66 34.29 2.71 3.29
CA ASP A 66 35.21 3.82 3.59
C ASP A 66 35.40 4.01 5.11
N ALA A 67 34.31 4.03 5.88
CA ALA A 67 34.35 4.16 7.34
C ALA A 67 35.12 3.00 8.00
N VAL A 68 34.88 1.76 7.53
CA VAL A 68 35.59 0.56 8.02
C VAL A 68 37.06 0.58 7.60
N GLY A 69 37.37 0.95 6.35
CA GLY A 69 38.74 1.07 5.84
C GLY A 69 39.57 2.11 6.57
N LYS A 70 38.93 3.18 7.05
CA LYS A 70 39.54 4.23 7.90
C LYS A 70 39.66 3.84 9.38
N GLY A 71 39.17 2.66 9.78
CA GLY A 71 39.22 2.18 11.17
C GLY A 71 38.29 2.94 12.12
N VAL A 72 37.25 3.62 11.59
CA VAL A 72 36.29 4.37 12.40
C VAL A 72 35.42 3.39 13.17
N ARG A 73 35.29 3.60 14.49
CA ARG A 73 34.47 2.74 15.35
C ARG A 73 32.99 3.05 15.09
N ILE A 74 32.37 2.27 14.21
CA ILE A 74 30.94 2.35 13.92
C ILE A 74 30.17 1.80 15.13
N ASN A 75 29.13 2.51 15.56
CA ASN A 75 28.28 2.09 16.68
C ASN A 75 27.06 1.30 16.19
N ASP A 76 26.44 0.53 17.09
CA ASP A 76 25.26 -0.31 16.80
C ASP A 76 24.10 0.48 16.18
N TYR A 77 23.93 1.73 16.62
CA TYR A 77 22.89 2.64 16.11
C TYR A 77 23.09 2.95 14.62
N THR A 78 24.32 3.27 14.21
CA THR A 78 24.67 3.57 12.83
C THR A 78 24.44 2.37 11.91
N CYS A 79 24.80 1.18 12.40
CA CYS A 79 24.56 -0.08 11.70
C CYS A 79 23.06 -0.38 11.54
N SER A 80 22.26 -0.12 12.57
CA SER A 80 20.80 -0.31 12.49
C SER A 80 20.13 0.59 11.45
N ILE A 81 20.61 1.84 11.28
CA ILE A 81 20.12 2.75 10.24
C ILE A 81 20.46 2.20 8.85
N LEU A 82 21.71 1.80 8.64
CA LEU A 82 22.18 1.25 7.37
C LEU A 82 21.40 -0.03 7.01
N LEU A 83 21.30 -0.97 7.94
CA LEU A 83 20.58 -2.23 7.75
C LEU A 83 19.08 -2.01 7.49
N ASN A 84 18.43 -1.08 8.22
CA ASN A 84 17.05 -0.72 7.97
C ASN A 84 16.86 -0.09 6.59
N GLY A 85 17.80 0.74 6.14
CA GLY A 85 17.82 1.29 4.78
C GLY A 85 17.94 0.21 3.71
N LEU A 86 18.89 -0.72 3.87
CA LEU A 86 19.08 -1.87 2.99
C LEU A 86 17.85 -2.77 2.92
N CYS A 87 17.25 -3.07 4.08
CA CYS A 87 16.05 -3.90 4.19
C CYS A 87 14.80 -3.24 3.58
N LYS A 88 14.67 -1.90 3.65
CA LYS A 88 13.56 -1.15 3.03
C LYS A 88 13.60 -1.21 1.51
N GLU A 89 14.80 -1.22 0.95
CA GLU A 89 15.03 -1.25 -0.50
C GLU A 89 15.17 -2.69 -1.04
N GLY A 90 14.94 -3.70 -0.19
CA GLY A 90 14.94 -5.13 -0.57
C GLY A 90 16.33 -5.71 -0.88
N LYS A 91 17.42 -4.98 -0.63
CA LYS A 91 18.81 -5.43 -0.90
C LYS A 91 19.35 -6.31 0.23
N MET A 92 18.72 -7.47 0.44
CA MET A 92 19.02 -8.36 1.58
C MET A 92 20.41 -8.99 1.53
N ASP A 93 20.95 -9.31 0.35
CA ASP A 93 22.30 -9.89 0.22
C ASP A 93 23.38 -8.94 0.75
N LYS A 94 23.23 -7.63 0.49
CA LYS A 94 24.12 -6.60 1.02
C LYS A 94 23.92 -6.40 2.53
N ALA A 95 22.70 -6.53 3.02
CA ALA A 95 22.42 -6.46 4.46
C ALA A 95 23.10 -7.60 5.23
N GLU A 96 23.12 -8.81 4.65
CA GLU A 96 23.79 -9.98 5.21
C GLU A 96 25.32 -9.81 5.21
N GLU A 97 25.89 -9.27 4.12
CA GLU A 97 27.32 -8.95 4.05
C GLU A 97 27.72 -7.92 5.12
N VAL A 98 26.91 -6.87 5.31
CA VAL A 98 27.11 -5.87 6.36
C VAL A 98 27.03 -6.53 7.75
N LEU A 99 26.02 -7.36 8.02
CA LEU A 99 25.91 -8.08 9.30
C LEU A 99 27.16 -8.93 9.58
N LYS A 100 27.63 -9.68 8.58
CA LYS A 100 28.83 -10.50 8.71
C LYS A 100 30.08 -9.67 9.00
N LYS A 101 30.27 -8.56 8.27
CA LYS A 101 31.37 -7.60 8.53
C LYS A 101 31.28 -7.02 9.96
N LEU A 102 30.08 -6.82 10.51
CA LEU A 102 29.93 -6.36 11.91
C LEU A 102 30.39 -7.41 12.91
N MET A 103 30.01 -8.66 12.70
CA MET A 103 30.43 -9.77 13.55
C MET A 103 31.95 -10.01 13.46
N ASP A 104 32.53 -9.95 12.26
CA ASP A 104 33.97 -10.10 12.02
C ASP A 104 34.79 -8.97 12.70
N ASN A 105 34.22 -7.76 12.79
CA ASN A 105 34.81 -6.63 13.50
C ASN A 105 34.58 -6.66 15.03
N GLY A 106 34.01 -7.75 15.56
CA GLY A 106 33.80 -7.95 17.00
C GLY A 106 32.63 -7.15 17.58
N ILE A 107 31.73 -6.62 16.75
CA ILE A 107 30.50 -5.97 17.21
C ILE A 107 29.45 -7.05 17.40
N VAL A 108 28.98 -7.21 18.64
CA VAL A 108 27.88 -8.14 18.96
C VAL A 108 26.57 -7.49 18.52
N PRO A 109 25.87 -8.02 17.49
CA PRO A 109 24.65 -7.39 17.02
C PRO A 109 23.57 -7.44 18.11
N THR A 110 22.85 -6.34 18.29
CA THR A 110 21.75 -6.26 19.25
C THR A 110 20.50 -6.95 18.73
N GLU A 111 19.53 -7.22 19.62
CA GLU A 111 18.20 -7.69 19.24
C GLU A 111 17.55 -6.82 18.14
N VAL A 112 17.73 -5.49 18.21
CA VAL A 112 17.17 -4.54 17.23
C VAL A 112 17.71 -4.79 15.82
N ILE A 113 18.99 -5.15 15.70
CA ILE A 113 19.63 -5.45 14.42
C ILE A 113 19.04 -6.73 13.82
N PHE A 114 18.95 -7.80 14.62
CA PHE A 114 18.34 -9.06 14.18
C PHE A 114 16.86 -8.88 13.80
N ASN A 115 16.08 -8.14 14.60
CA ASN A 115 14.68 -7.83 14.29
C ASN A 115 14.52 -7.07 12.97
N THR A 116 15.47 -6.16 12.67
CA THR A 116 15.48 -5.40 11.41
C THR A 116 15.72 -6.33 10.22
N ILE A 117 16.66 -7.26 10.34
CA ILE A 117 16.99 -8.23 9.27
C ILE A 117 15.86 -9.25 9.08
N VAL A 118 15.29 -9.78 10.15
CA VAL A 118 14.11 -10.67 10.09
C VAL A 118 12.95 -9.97 9.38
N ASN A 119 12.64 -8.72 9.75
CA ASN A 119 11.61 -7.92 9.07
C ASN A 119 11.97 -7.65 7.59
N GLY A 120 13.25 -7.45 7.28
CA GLY A 120 13.75 -7.33 5.91
C GLY A 120 13.47 -8.57 5.06
N TYR A 121 13.86 -9.76 5.55
CA TYR A 121 13.57 -11.03 4.86
C TYR A 121 12.06 -11.28 4.74
N CYS A 122 11.30 -10.99 5.80
CA CYS A 122 9.84 -11.06 5.78
C CYS A 122 9.24 -10.18 4.68
N ARG A 123 9.73 -8.95 4.47
CA ARG A 123 9.25 -8.08 3.39
C ARG A 123 9.51 -8.67 2.00
N VAL A 124 10.71 -9.18 1.77
CA VAL A 124 11.11 -9.75 0.47
C VAL A 124 10.36 -11.04 0.15
N GLY A 125 9.90 -11.80 1.14
CA GLY A 125 9.27 -13.10 0.89
C GLY A 125 10.08 -14.30 1.36
N ASP A 126 11.32 -14.10 1.78
CA ASP A 126 12.23 -15.18 2.13
C ASP A 126 12.06 -15.58 3.60
N THR A 127 11.06 -16.42 3.85
CA THR A 127 10.77 -16.89 5.22
C THR A 127 11.80 -17.87 5.75
N ASP A 128 12.50 -18.63 4.89
CA ASP A 128 13.50 -19.60 5.31
C ASP A 128 14.72 -18.89 5.92
N LYS A 129 15.22 -17.84 5.24
CA LYS A 129 16.29 -17.01 5.80
C LYS A 129 15.86 -16.22 7.03
N ALA A 130 14.59 -15.79 7.09
CA ALA A 130 14.05 -15.14 8.29
C ALA A 130 14.10 -16.07 9.51
N ILE A 131 13.72 -17.35 9.34
CA ILE A 131 13.79 -18.38 10.39
C ILE A 131 15.23 -18.66 10.80
N SER A 132 16.13 -18.85 9.83
CA SER A 132 17.55 -19.06 10.09
C SER A 132 18.17 -17.90 10.88
N THR A 133 17.75 -16.67 10.60
CA THR A 133 18.21 -15.47 11.32
C THR A 133 17.75 -15.48 12.78
N ILE A 134 16.53 -15.96 13.08
CA ILE A 134 16.04 -16.13 14.45
C ILE A 134 16.86 -17.21 15.19
N GLU A 135 17.16 -18.32 14.53
CA GLU A 135 18.00 -19.39 15.12
C GLU A 135 19.43 -18.89 15.38
N GLN A 136 20.00 -18.09 14.49
CA GLN A 136 21.29 -17.43 14.71
C GLN A 136 21.25 -16.50 15.93
N MET A 137 20.18 -15.71 16.08
CA MET A 137 19.97 -14.86 17.24
C MET A 137 19.94 -15.67 18.55
N GLU A 138 19.27 -16.81 18.56
CA GLU A 138 19.22 -17.72 19.72
C GLU A 138 20.57 -18.36 20.04
N ASN A 139 21.30 -18.79 19.01
CA ASN A 139 22.64 -19.39 19.15
C ASN A 139 23.67 -18.39 19.73
N LEU A 140 23.46 -17.09 19.50
CA LEU A 140 24.26 -16.01 20.10
C LEU A 140 23.83 -15.67 21.54
N GLY A 141 22.83 -16.36 22.10
CA GLY A 141 22.33 -16.16 23.46
C GLY A 141 21.37 -14.97 23.60
N LEU A 142 20.94 -14.36 22.48
CA LEU A 142 19.92 -13.32 22.49
C LEU A 142 18.53 -13.97 22.54
N ARG A 143 17.58 -13.31 23.22
CA ARG A 143 16.20 -13.79 23.31
C ARG A 143 15.34 -13.07 22.27
N PRO A 144 14.80 -13.76 21.25
CA PRO A 144 13.83 -13.17 20.34
C PRO A 144 12.63 -12.61 21.12
N SER A 145 12.11 -11.46 20.72
CA SER A 145 10.92 -10.88 21.33
C SER A 145 9.66 -11.13 20.51
N CYS A 146 8.50 -10.75 21.06
CA CYS A 146 7.24 -10.81 20.32
C CYS A 146 7.31 -10.05 18.99
N ILE A 147 8.13 -8.98 18.89
CA ILE A 147 8.28 -8.20 17.64
C ILE A 147 8.91 -9.05 16.54
N THR A 148 9.93 -9.84 16.86
CA THR A 148 10.62 -10.74 15.93
C THR A 148 9.64 -11.75 15.35
N PHE A 149 8.89 -12.43 16.21
CA PHE A 149 7.94 -13.45 15.78
C PHE A 149 6.68 -12.88 15.13
N ASN A 150 6.16 -11.73 15.58
CA ASN A 150 5.01 -11.07 14.96
C ASN A 150 5.33 -10.68 13.51
N SER A 151 6.57 -10.28 13.21
CA SER A 151 7.00 -9.98 11.83
C SER A 151 6.91 -11.23 10.94
N LEU A 152 7.32 -12.38 11.46
CA LEU A 152 7.26 -13.67 10.76
C LEU A 152 5.82 -14.17 10.59
N ILE A 153 5.02 -14.15 11.66
CA ILE A 153 3.60 -14.53 11.62
C ILE A 153 2.85 -13.67 10.61
N LYS A 154 3.07 -12.34 10.63
CA LYS A 154 2.46 -11.42 9.67
C LYS A 154 2.81 -11.80 8.24
N LYS A 155 4.05 -12.20 7.99
CA LYS A 155 4.45 -12.63 6.65
C LYS A 155 3.76 -13.92 6.22
N PHE A 156 3.67 -14.92 7.09
CA PHE A 156 2.90 -16.14 6.80
C PHE A 156 1.42 -15.84 6.51
N CYS A 157 0.80 -14.92 7.26
CA CYS A 157 -0.55 -14.42 6.98
C CYS A 157 -0.65 -13.76 5.59
N GLU A 158 0.32 -12.94 5.19
CA GLU A 158 0.35 -12.29 3.87
C GLU A 158 0.51 -13.30 2.73
N MET A 159 1.26 -14.37 2.94
CA MET A 159 1.43 -15.49 1.99
C MET A 159 0.24 -16.46 2.00
N LYS A 160 -0.79 -16.21 2.82
CA LYS A 160 -1.96 -17.08 3.04
C LYS A 160 -1.61 -18.48 3.59
N ASN A 161 -0.41 -18.65 4.17
CA ASN A 161 -0.03 -19.87 4.84
C ASN A 161 -0.41 -19.79 6.33
N MET A 162 -1.70 -19.96 6.62
CA MET A 162 -2.25 -19.79 7.96
C MET A 162 -1.88 -20.91 8.93
N ASP A 163 -1.60 -22.11 8.43
CA ASP A 163 -1.18 -23.25 9.25
C ASP A 163 0.18 -22.97 9.90
N GLU A 164 1.16 -22.51 9.11
CA GLU A 164 2.45 -22.06 9.64
C GLU A 164 2.30 -20.87 10.58
N ALA A 165 1.46 -19.88 10.23
CA ALA A 165 1.23 -18.72 11.10
C ALA A 165 0.74 -19.11 12.50
N ALA A 166 -0.18 -20.07 12.59
CA ALA A 166 -0.69 -20.58 13.87
C ALA A 166 0.33 -21.45 14.61
N GLU A 167 1.13 -22.24 13.89
CA GLU A 167 2.18 -23.04 14.50
C GLU A 167 3.27 -22.17 15.12
N TRP A 168 3.64 -21.07 14.45
CA TRP A 168 4.58 -20.10 15.01
C TRP A 168 4.09 -19.46 16.31
N VAL A 169 2.78 -19.28 16.50
CA VAL A 169 2.23 -18.75 17.76
C VAL A 169 2.40 -19.75 18.90
N LYS A 170 2.28 -21.05 18.64
CA LYS A 170 2.59 -22.08 19.63
C LYS A 170 4.10 -22.11 19.93
N ARG A 171 4.94 -22.03 18.90
CA ARG A 171 6.40 -21.99 19.06
C ARG A 171 6.88 -20.78 19.87
N ILE A 172 6.21 -19.64 19.78
CA ILE A 172 6.48 -18.47 20.65
C ILE A 172 6.36 -18.86 22.13
N VAL A 173 5.30 -19.58 22.49
CA VAL A 173 5.04 -20.04 23.86
C VAL A 173 6.09 -21.07 24.30
N GLU A 174 6.43 -22.04 23.43
CA GLU A 174 7.46 -23.05 23.69
C GLU A 174 8.85 -22.42 23.93
N LYS A 175 9.14 -21.32 23.22
CA LYS A 175 10.36 -20.52 23.38
C LYS A 175 10.33 -19.59 24.60
N GLY A 176 9.29 -19.67 25.44
CA GLY A 176 9.18 -18.94 26.69
C GLY A 176 8.79 -17.46 26.53
N VAL A 177 8.27 -17.08 25.36
CA VAL A 177 7.77 -15.74 25.07
C VAL A 177 6.24 -15.77 25.13
N SER A 178 5.62 -14.80 25.80
CA SER A 178 4.15 -14.75 25.88
C SER A 178 3.58 -13.98 24.68
N PRO A 179 2.68 -14.58 23.88
CA PRO A 179 1.95 -13.86 22.84
C PRO A 179 1.23 -12.64 23.40
N ASN A 180 1.25 -11.52 22.68
CA ASN A 180 0.60 -10.29 23.09
C ASN A 180 -0.64 -10.00 22.22
N VAL A 181 -1.34 -8.91 22.51
CA VAL A 181 -2.52 -8.47 21.75
C VAL A 181 -2.22 -8.33 20.25
N GLU A 182 -1.02 -7.86 19.89
CA GLU A 182 -0.61 -7.69 18.50
C GLU A 182 -0.41 -9.03 17.79
N THR A 183 0.12 -10.05 18.47
CA THR A 183 0.25 -11.42 17.95
C THR A 183 -1.10 -11.98 17.53
N TYR A 184 -2.10 -11.92 18.42
CA TYR A 184 -3.45 -12.40 18.13
C TYR A 184 -4.18 -11.55 17.08
N ASN A 185 -4.01 -10.22 17.11
CA ASN A 185 -4.58 -9.34 16.09
C ASN A 185 -4.03 -9.64 14.69
N THR A 186 -2.74 -10.00 14.59
CA THR A 186 -2.11 -10.40 13.33
C THR A 186 -2.72 -11.69 12.78
N LEU A 187 -3.01 -12.67 13.65
CA LEU A 187 -3.73 -13.89 13.26
C LEU A 187 -5.17 -13.60 12.84
N ILE A 188 -5.91 -12.77 13.60
CA ILE A 188 -7.31 -12.41 13.29
C ILE A 188 -7.39 -11.70 11.92
N ASP A 189 -6.47 -10.77 11.63
CA ASP A 189 -6.39 -10.13 10.31
C ASP A 189 -6.04 -11.14 9.22
N GLY A 190 -5.08 -12.05 9.44
CA GLY A 190 -4.71 -13.09 8.48
C GLY A 190 -5.85 -14.07 8.15
N TYR A 191 -6.48 -14.64 9.19
CA TYR A 191 -7.64 -15.53 9.06
C TYR A 191 -8.84 -14.79 8.46
N GLY A 192 -9.05 -13.54 8.84
CA GLY A 192 -10.10 -12.69 8.31
C GLY A 192 -9.95 -12.45 6.81
N ARG A 193 -8.74 -12.12 6.33
CA ARG A 193 -8.44 -11.99 4.89
C ARG A 193 -8.60 -13.29 4.12
N SER A 194 -8.40 -14.42 4.80
CA SER A 194 -8.62 -15.76 4.24
C SER A 194 -10.07 -16.24 4.36
N CYS A 195 -10.97 -15.40 4.88
CA CYS A 195 -12.40 -15.70 5.08
C CYS A 195 -12.66 -16.90 6.02
N LEU A 196 -11.70 -17.21 6.91
CA LEU A 196 -11.77 -18.29 7.90
C LEU A 196 -12.31 -17.77 9.24
N PHE A 197 -13.54 -17.27 9.24
CA PHE A 197 -14.12 -16.53 10.37
C PHE A 197 -14.27 -17.38 11.65
N GLU A 198 -14.57 -18.66 11.54
CA GLU A 198 -14.64 -19.59 12.68
C GLU A 198 -13.31 -19.61 13.46
N ARG A 199 -12.17 -19.57 12.75
CA ARG A 199 -10.86 -19.46 13.38
C ARG A 199 -10.67 -18.11 14.06
N CYS A 200 -11.12 -17.01 13.46
CA CYS A 200 -11.06 -15.70 14.11
C CYS A 200 -11.79 -15.68 15.45
N PHE A 201 -12.95 -16.33 15.55
CA PHE A 201 -13.69 -16.48 16.81
C PHE A 201 -12.93 -17.31 17.84
N GLN A 202 -12.37 -18.46 17.44
CA GLN A 202 -11.54 -19.29 18.31
C GLN A 202 -10.33 -18.52 18.85
N ILE A 203 -9.70 -17.69 18.02
CA ILE A 203 -8.57 -16.85 18.42
C ILE A 203 -9.00 -15.75 19.41
N LEU A 204 -10.17 -15.13 19.24
CA LEU A 204 -10.71 -14.18 20.22
C LEU A 204 -10.95 -14.86 21.58
N GLU A 205 -11.52 -16.07 21.59
CA GLU A 205 -11.72 -16.84 22.81
C GLU A 205 -10.38 -17.28 23.45
N GLU A 206 -9.40 -17.68 22.65
CA GLU A 206 -8.06 -18.02 23.12
C GLU A 206 -7.36 -16.82 23.75
N MET A 207 -7.48 -15.65 23.13
CA MET A 207 -6.97 -14.40 23.65
C MET A 207 -7.56 -14.10 25.04
N GLU A 208 -8.87 -14.27 25.22
CA GLU A 208 -9.55 -14.09 26.50
C GLU A 208 -9.13 -15.13 27.55
N LYS A 209 -9.01 -16.41 27.16
CA LYS A 209 -8.53 -17.49 28.05
C LYS A 209 -7.11 -17.23 28.54
N ASN A 210 -6.27 -16.61 27.71
CA ASN A 210 -4.91 -16.21 28.06
C ASN A 210 -4.85 -14.87 28.82
N GLY A 211 -5.99 -14.34 29.27
CA GLY A 211 -6.06 -13.12 30.09
C GLY A 211 -5.89 -11.82 29.30
N LEU A 212 -5.88 -11.88 27.97
CA LEU A 212 -5.78 -10.72 27.10
C LEU A 212 -7.19 -10.29 26.68
N LYS A 213 -7.48 -8.99 26.76
CA LYS A 213 -8.78 -8.45 26.33
C LYS A 213 -8.71 -8.01 24.86
N PRO A 214 -9.55 -8.56 23.97
CA PRO A 214 -9.69 -8.04 22.62
C PRO A 214 -9.98 -6.53 22.64
N ASN A 215 -9.42 -5.81 21.68
CA ASN A 215 -9.56 -4.36 21.60
C ASN A 215 -10.22 -3.93 20.27
N VAL A 216 -10.34 -2.62 20.07
CA VAL A 216 -10.90 -2.00 18.86
C VAL A 216 -10.22 -2.54 17.58
N VAL A 217 -8.92 -2.86 17.63
CA VAL A 217 -8.17 -3.39 16.49
C VAL A 217 -8.54 -4.85 16.20
N SER A 218 -8.71 -5.68 17.25
CA SER A 218 -9.17 -7.07 17.12
C SER A 218 -10.52 -7.15 16.41
N TYR A 219 -11.49 -6.38 16.90
CA TYR A 219 -12.85 -6.33 16.33
C TYR A 219 -12.88 -5.64 14.96
N GLY A 220 -12.17 -4.52 14.78
CA GLY A 220 -12.11 -3.80 13.52
C GLY A 220 -11.56 -4.65 12.37
N SER A 221 -10.58 -5.50 12.64
CA SER A 221 -10.04 -6.44 11.63
C SER A 221 -11.10 -7.44 11.18
N LEU A 222 -11.85 -8.02 12.13
CA LEU A 222 -12.91 -8.98 11.84
C LEU A 222 -14.08 -8.33 11.08
N ILE A 223 -14.54 -7.15 11.52
CA ILE A 223 -15.62 -6.38 10.87
C ILE A 223 -15.22 -6.03 9.43
N ASN A 224 -14.01 -5.51 9.21
CA ASN A 224 -13.50 -5.19 7.87
C ASN A 224 -13.53 -6.40 6.93
N CYS A 225 -13.08 -7.55 7.43
CA CYS A 225 -13.05 -8.78 6.64
C CYS A 225 -14.45 -9.28 6.30
N LEU A 226 -15.38 -9.30 7.27
CA LEU A 226 -16.77 -9.67 7.04
C LEU A 226 -17.47 -8.71 6.06
N CYS A 227 -17.19 -7.41 6.15
CA CYS A 227 -17.71 -6.41 5.20
C CYS A 227 -17.21 -6.65 3.78
N LYS A 228 -15.92 -6.95 3.60
CA LYS A 228 -15.32 -7.25 2.29
C LYS A 228 -15.85 -8.56 1.69
N ASP A 229 -16.12 -9.56 2.50
CA ASP A 229 -16.74 -10.83 2.09
C ASP A 229 -18.28 -10.74 1.93
N ARG A 230 -18.85 -9.53 2.07
CA ARG A 230 -20.30 -9.25 1.95
C ARG A 230 -21.17 -9.95 3.00
N ARG A 231 -20.58 -10.48 4.08
CA ARG A 231 -21.26 -11.09 5.24
C ARG A 231 -21.70 -10.01 6.25
N LEU A 232 -22.48 -9.05 5.78
CA LEU A 232 -22.82 -7.84 6.54
C LEU A 232 -23.57 -8.13 7.84
N LEU A 233 -24.46 -9.13 7.87
CA LEU A 233 -25.21 -9.48 9.09
C LEU A 233 -24.27 -9.91 10.23
N GLU A 234 -23.25 -10.67 9.92
CA GLU A 234 -22.25 -11.10 10.90
C GLU A 234 -21.37 -9.94 11.32
N ALA A 235 -20.99 -9.06 10.39
CA ALA A 235 -20.26 -7.83 10.73
C ALA A 235 -21.05 -6.97 11.75
N GLU A 236 -22.38 -6.87 11.58
CA GLU A 236 -23.24 -6.17 12.54
C GLU A 236 -23.36 -6.89 13.90
N ILE A 237 -23.38 -8.23 13.92
CA ILE A 237 -23.37 -9.01 15.17
C ILE A 237 -22.06 -8.75 15.93
N ILE A 238 -20.92 -8.78 15.24
CA ILE A 238 -19.60 -8.51 15.82
C ILE A 238 -19.49 -7.08 16.33
N PHE A 239 -20.01 -6.12 15.57
CA PHE A 239 -20.10 -4.74 16.00
C PHE A 239 -20.91 -4.58 17.29
N LYS A 240 -22.06 -5.26 17.40
CA LYS A 240 -22.87 -5.23 18.62
C LYS A 240 -22.19 -5.92 19.80
N ASP A 241 -21.53 -7.05 19.58
CA ASP A 241 -20.75 -7.74 20.61
C ASP A 241 -19.63 -6.83 21.17
N MET A 242 -18.91 -6.14 20.28
CA MET A 242 -17.90 -5.14 20.67
C MET A 242 -18.49 -4.07 21.59
N VAL A 243 -19.62 -3.48 21.22
CA VAL A 243 -20.30 -2.44 22.02
C VAL A 243 -20.79 -2.99 23.36
N ASN A 244 -21.38 -4.19 23.37
CA ASN A 244 -21.89 -4.85 24.58
C ASN A 244 -20.77 -5.16 25.58
N ARG A 245 -19.55 -5.38 25.10
CA ARG A 245 -18.35 -5.58 25.92
C ARG A 245 -17.72 -4.28 26.42
N GLY A 246 -18.37 -3.14 26.15
CA GLY A 246 -17.93 -1.82 26.61
C GLY A 246 -16.81 -1.20 25.79
N LEU A 247 -16.49 -1.77 24.61
CA LEU A 247 -15.53 -1.15 23.69
C LEU A 247 -16.24 -0.05 22.89
N VAL A 248 -15.64 1.14 22.86
CA VAL A 248 -16.16 2.27 22.10
C VAL A 248 -15.68 2.16 20.64
N PRO A 249 -16.59 1.99 19.66
CA PRO A 249 -16.19 1.98 18.25
C PRO A 249 -15.62 3.33 17.84
N ASN A 250 -14.61 3.32 16.97
CA ASN A 250 -14.05 4.53 16.40
C ASN A 250 -14.62 4.80 15.00
N ALA A 251 -14.25 5.93 14.41
CA ALA A 251 -14.69 6.29 13.05
C ALA A 251 -14.31 5.25 11.99
N GLN A 252 -13.19 4.54 12.16
CA GLN A 252 -12.75 3.52 11.20
C GLN A 252 -13.72 2.34 11.15
N ILE A 253 -14.22 1.86 12.29
CA ILE A 253 -15.18 0.75 12.34
C ILE A 253 -16.50 1.13 11.68
N TYR A 254 -17.03 2.32 11.99
CA TYR A 254 -18.23 2.82 11.32
C TYR A 254 -18.02 2.94 9.81
N ASN A 255 -16.88 3.47 9.37
CA ASN A 255 -16.56 3.57 7.95
C ASN A 255 -16.49 2.19 7.26
N MET A 256 -15.99 1.15 7.92
CA MET A 256 -15.98 -0.22 7.37
C MET A 256 -17.40 -0.75 7.15
N LEU A 257 -18.30 -0.56 8.13
CA LEU A 257 -19.70 -0.94 7.99
C LEU A 257 -20.39 -0.14 6.89
N ILE A 258 -20.24 1.18 6.88
CA ILE A 258 -20.82 2.08 5.88
C ILE A 258 -20.35 1.67 4.47
N ASP A 259 -19.05 1.51 4.25
CA ASP A 259 -18.50 1.09 2.95
C ASP A 259 -18.97 -0.31 2.52
N GLY A 260 -19.03 -1.26 3.46
CA GLY A 260 -19.57 -2.60 3.23
C GLY A 260 -21.03 -2.56 2.75
N HIS A 261 -21.89 -1.81 3.45
CA HIS A 261 -23.29 -1.63 3.07
C HIS A 261 -23.44 -0.88 1.74
N CYS A 262 -22.63 0.16 1.49
CA CYS A 262 -22.59 0.89 0.22
C CYS A 262 -22.19 -0.02 -0.95
N THR A 263 -21.22 -0.90 -0.77
CA THR A 263 -20.74 -1.83 -1.80
C THR A 263 -21.76 -2.89 -2.17
N VAL A 264 -22.52 -3.41 -1.20
CA VAL A 264 -23.67 -4.31 -1.46
C VAL A 264 -24.88 -3.53 -1.98
N GLY A 265 -24.91 -2.22 -1.77
CA GLY A 265 -25.98 -1.34 -2.22
C GLY A 265 -27.14 -1.16 -1.23
N LYS A 266 -26.95 -1.56 0.03
CA LYS A 266 -27.88 -1.34 1.14
C LYS A 266 -27.73 0.07 1.71
N LEU A 267 -28.03 1.09 0.88
CA LEU A 267 -27.78 2.48 1.26
C LEU A 267 -28.53 2.93 2.52
N LYS A 268 -29.74 2.42 2.76
CA LYS A 268 -30.51 2.75 3.98
C LYS A 268 -29.74 2.39 5.25
N ASP A 269 -29.11 1.21 5.26
CA ASP A 269 -28.31 0.75 6.40
C ASP A 269 -27.00 1.55 6.52
N ALA A 270 -26.38 1.90 5.38
CA ALA A 270 -25.18 2.75 5.37
C ALA A 270 -25.46 4.13 6.00
N PHE A 271 -26.57 4.77 5.62
CA PHE A 271 -26.99 6.04 6.25
C PHE A 271 -27.37 5.87 7.71
N ARG A 272 -28.06 4.77 8.08
CA ARG A 272 -28.36 4.44 9.48
C ARG A 272 -27.08 4.38 10.33
N PHE A 273 -26.03 3.74 9.83
CA PHE A 273 -24.74 3.68 10.55
C PHE A 273 -24.04 5.04 10.62
N SER A 274 -24.17 5.88 9.58
CA SER A 274 -23.69 7.27 9.63
C SER A 274 -24.44 8.10 10.68
N ASP A 275 -25.75 7.93 10.80
CA ASP A 275 -26.55 8.62 11.81
C ASP A 275 -26.23 8.12 13.23
N GLU A 276 -26.04 6.81 13.37
CA GLU A 276 -25.62 6.18 14.63
C GLU A 276 -24.23 6.66 15.07
N MET A 277 -23.29 6.81 14.13
CA MET A 277 -21.97 7.38 14.36
C MET A 277 -22.07 8.79 14.96
N VAL A 278 -22.89 9.66 14.36
CA VAL A 278 -23.12 11.04 14.86
C VAL A 278 -23.80 11.02 16.23
N LYS A 279 -24.80 10.15 16.42
CA LYS A 279 -25.52 10.02 17.70
C LYS A 279 -24.61 9.60 18.85
N ASN A 280 -23.60 8.78 18.55
CA ASN A 280 -22.59 8.35 19.51
C ASN A 280 -21.42 9.34 19.62
N GLU A 281 -21.59 10.58 19.18
CA GLU A 281 -20.60 11.66 19.25
C GLU A 281 -19.30 11.40 18.47
N ILE A 282 -19.32 10.47 17.51
CA ILE A 282 -18.18 10.18 16.65
C ILE A 282 -18.32 11.04 15.40
N VAL A 283 -17.34 11.92 15.17
CA VAL A 283 -17.38 12.89 14.07
C VAL A 283 -17.15 12.20 12.72
N PRO A 284 -18.09 12.32 11.75
CA PRO A 284 -17.89 11.83 10.39
C PRO A 284 -16.63 12.42 9.75
N THR A 285 -15.84 11.55 9.15
CA THR A 285 -14.57 11.90 8.49
C THR A 285 -14.75 12.02 6.99
N LEU A 286 -13.74 12.54 6.28
CA LEU A 286 -13.75 12.55 4.81
C LEU A 286 -13.96 11.14 4.23
N VAL A 287 -13.41 10.11 4.87
CA VAL A 287 -13.60 8.70 4.49
C VAL A 287 -15.07 8.28 4.60
N THR A 288 -15.79 8.77 5.62
CA THR A 288 -17.23 8.52 5.81
C THR A 288 -18.05 9.07 4.64
N PHE A 289 -17.80 10.34 4.27
CA PHE A 289 -18.48 10.97 3.13
C PHE A 289 -18.11 10.30 1.81
N ASN A 290 -16.83 10.01 1.57
CA ASN A 290 -16.38 9.35 0.35
C ASN A 290 -17.03 7.97 0.17
N ALA A 291 -17.20 7.19 1.24
CA ALA A 291 -17.90 5.90 1.20
C ALA A 291 -19.38 6.06 0.79
N LEU A 292 -20.11 7.01 1.40
CA LEU A 292 -21.51 7.30 1.09
C LEU A 292 -21.69 7.83 -0.34
N ILE A 293 -20.85 8.79 -0.77
CA ILE A 293 -20.82 9.36 -2.12
C ILE A 293 -20.59 8.25 -3.15
N ASN A 294 -19.56 7.42 -2.97
CA ASN A 294 -19.29 6.29 -3.86
C ASN A 294 -20.48 5.31 -3.92
N GLY A 295 -21.09 4.98 -2.78
CA GLY A 295 -22.27 4.14 -2.71
C GLY A 295 -23.48 4.71 -3.47
N LEU A 296 -23.76 6.00 -3.31
CA LEU A 296 -24.83 6.71 -4.04
C LEU A 296 -24.57 6.71 -5.54
N CYS A 297 -23.34 7.03 -5.96
CA CYS A 297 -22.92 7.02 -7.35
C CYS A 297 -23.10 5.64 -7.99
N LYS A 298 -22.71 4.55 -7.30
CA LYS A 298 -22.91 3.16 -7.77
C LYS A 298 -24.39 2.77 -7.92
N LYS A 299 -25.30 3.42 -7.18
CA LYS A 299 -26.75 3.24 -7.31
C LYS A 299 -27.41 4.24 -8.28
N GLY A 300 -26.63 5.08 -8.95
CA GLY A 300 -27.13 6.10 -9.87
C GLY A 300 -27.78 7.32 -9.20
N ARG A 301 -27.70 7.45 -7.87
CA ARG A 301 -28.25 8.58 -7.11
C ARG A 301 -27.27 9.75 -7.06
N VAL A 302 -26.80 10.18 -8.23
CA VAL A 302 -25.67 11.14 -8.37
C VAL A 302 -25.97 12.54 -7.79
N MET A 303 -27.22 13.00 -7.83
CA MET A 303 -27.61 14.30 -7.28
C MET A 303 -27.44 14.36 -5.76
N GLU A 304 -27.80 13.28 -5.06
CA GLU A 304 -27.60 13.18 -3.60
C GLU A 304 -26.11 13.05 -3.25
N ALA A 305 -25.32 12.41 -4.13
CA ALA A 305 -23.89 12.31 -3.95
C ALA A 305 -23.21 13.69 -4.05
N GLU A 306 -23.69 14.55 -4.96
CA GLU A 306 -23.23 15.93 -5.09
C GLU A 306 -23.62 16.79 -3.88
N ASP A 307 -24.84 16.65 -3.35
CA ASP A 307 -25.24 17.32 -2.11
C ASP A 307 -24.33 16.95 -0.93
N LEU A 308 -24.03 15.66 -0.76
CA LEU A 308 -23.07 15.21 0.26
C LEU A 308 -21.67 15.78 0.03
N ALA A 309 -21.24 15.94 -1.22
CA ALA A 309 -19.94 16.54 -1.52
C ALA A 309 -19.90 18.04 -1.15
N LEU A 310 -21.00 18.77 -1.31
CA LEU A 310 -21.12 20.16 -0.84
C LEU A 310 -21.08 20.25 0.69
N GLN A 311 -21.65 19.25 1.38
CA GLN A 311 -21.61 19.17 2.85
C GLN A 311 -20.19 18.95 3.41
N ILE A 312 -19.26 18.38 2.64
CA ILE A 312 -17.85 18.24 3.05
C ILE A 312 -17.26 19.62 3.34
N THR A 313 -17.43 20.55 2.39
CA THR A 313 -16.92 21.93 2.50
C THR A 313 -17.60 22.69 3.63
N SER A 314 -18.92 22.54 3.80
CA SER A 314 -19.64 23.23 4.88
C SER A 314 -19.26 22.75 6.28
N LYS A 315 -18.75 21.51 6.42
CA LYS A 315 -18.20 20.96 7.66
C LYS A 315 -16.71 21.27 7.87
N GLY A 316 -16.11 22.12 7.03
CA GLY A 316 -14.71 22.53 7.15
C GLY A 316 -13.71 21.46 6.70
N LEU A 317 -14.17 20.43 5.98
CA LEU A 317 -13.32 19.44 5.33
C LEU A 317 -13.06 19.87 3.88
N SER A 318 -11.98 19.39 3.29
CA SER A 318 -11.68 19.63 1.86
C SER A 318 -11.91 18.35 1.07
N PRO A 319 -12.72 18.38 0.00
CA PRO A 319 -12.84 17.27 -0.94
C PRO A 319 -11.47 16.85 -1.47
N ASP A 320 -11.24 15.55 -1.59
CA ASP A 320 -10.00 14.99 -2.12
C ASP A 320 -10.19 14.34 -3.49
N VAL A 321 -9.12 13.75 -4.01
CA VAL A 321 -9.15 13.00 -5.28
C VAL A 321 -10.18 11.86 -5.25
N ILE A 322 -10.43 11.24 -4.10
CA ILE A 322 -11.40 10.14 -3.97
C ILE A 322 -12.82 10.68 -4.08
N THR A 323 -13.11 11.86 -3.50
CA THR A 323 -14.41 12.53 -3.63
C THR A 323 -14.73 12.80 -5.11
N TYR A 324 -13.82 13.46 -5.83
CA TYR A 324 -14.01 13.79 -7.25
C TYR A 324 -14.07 12.55 -8.14
N ASN A 325 -13.20 11.55 -7.92
CA ASN A 325 -13.24 10.30 -8.68
C ASN A 325 -14.57 9.57 -8.53
N SER A 326 -15.14 9.58 -7.31
CA SER A 326 -16.45 8.95 -7.05
C SER A 326 -17.58 9.65 -7.81
N LEU A 327 -17.61 10.98 -7.79
CA LEU A 327 -18.60 11.77 -8.52
C LEU A 327 -18.46 11.63 -10.05
N ILE A 328 -17.22 11.72 -10.58
CA ILE A 328 -16.94 11.54 -12.01
C ILE A 328 -17.36 10.13 -12.46
N SER A 329 -17.05 9.10 -11.67
CA SER A 329 -17.51 7.73 -11.92
C SER A 329 -19.04 7.62 -11.93
N GLY A 330 -19.72 8.25 -10.96
CA GLY A 330 -21.18 8.30 -10.91
C GLY A 330 -21.80 8.95 -12.15
N TYR A 331 -21.34 10.14 -12.52
CA TYR A 331 -21.84 10.87 -13.68
C TYR A 331 -21.48 10.20 -15.01
N SER A 332 -20.32 9.53 -15.09
CA SER A 332 -19.89 8.75 -16.26
C SER A 332 -20.84 7.57 -16.50
N ASN A 333 -21.17 6.83 -15.43
CA ASN A 333 -22.14 5.74 -15.48
C ASN A 333 -23.55 6.23 -15.84
N ALA A 334 -23.96 7.40 -15.32
CA ALA A 334 -25.22 8.05 -15.69
C ALA A 334 -25.23 8.62 -17.13
N GLY A 335 -24.08 8.67 -17.81
CA GLY A 335 -23.94 9.22 -19.15
C GLY A 335 -23.93 10.75 -19.22
N ASN A 336 -23.79 11.46 -18.10
CA ASN A 336 -23.73 12.92 -18.08
C ASN A 336 -22.28 13.41 -18.20
N ILE A 337 -21.81 13.49 -19.43
CA ILE A 337 -20.41 13.79 -19.75
C ILE A 337 -20.09 15.26 -19.46
N LYS A 338 -21.05 16.17 -19.67
CA LYS A 338 -20.90 17.60 -19.34
C LYS A 338 -20.51 17.79 -17.87
N LYS A 339 -21.20 17.11 -16.95
CA LYS A 339 -20.86 17.17 -15.52
C LYS A 339 -19.54 16.46 -15.20
N CYS A 340 -19.18 15.38 -15.89
CA CYS A 340 -17.86 14.76 -15.71
C CYS A 340 -16.72 15.75 -16.02
N LEU A 341 -16.82 16.47 -17.14
CA LEU A 341 -15.82 17.45 -17.55
C LEU A 341 -15.80 18.66 -16.60
N GLU A 342 -16.96 19.15 -16.17
CA GLU A 342 -17.05 20.23 -15.19
C GLU A 342 -16.37 19.86 -13.86
N LEU A 343 -16.64 18.65 -13.34
CA LEU A 343 -16.01 18.16 -12.12
C LEU A 343 -14.49 17.99 -12.27
N TYR A 344 -14.02 17.54 -13.44
CA TYR A 344 -12.61 17.42 -13.75
C TYR A 344 -11.91 18.79 -13.80
N GLU A 345 -12.53 19.79 -14.42
CA GLU A 345 -12.00 21.16 -14.42
C GLU A 345 -11.98 21.77 -13.01
N ASN A 346 -13.04 21.56 -12.22
CA ASN A 346 -13.09 22.01 -10.83
C ASN A 346 -11.97 21.36 -9.98
N MET A 347 -11.71 20.07 -10.18
CA MET A 347 -10.61 19.36 -9.54
C MET A 347 -9.25 20.00 -9.86
N LYS A 348 -9.02 20.37 -11.14
CA LYS A 348 -7.80 21.07 -11.58
C LYS A 348 -7.68 22.47 -10.97
N GLN A 349 -8.77 23.23 -10.93
CA GLN A 349 -8.79 24.57 -10.35
C GLN A 349 -8.44 24.56 -8.86
N LEU A 350 -8.86 23.53 -8.13
CA LEU A 350 -8.51 23.32 -6.72
C LEU A 350 -7.10 22.74 -6.51
N SER A 351 -6.29 22.62 -7.57
CA SER A 351 -4.94 22.03 -7.53
C SER A 351 -4.90 20.59 -7.00
N ILE A 352 -6.01 19.86 -7.12
CA ILE A 352 -6.06 18.44 -6.77
C ILE A 352 -5.54 17.66 -7.96
N LYS A 353 -4.42 16.94 -7.78
CA LYS A 353 -3.76 16.21 -8.87
C LYS A 353 -4.61 15.00 -9.33
N PRO A 354 -4.98 14.93 -10.61
CA PRO A 354 -5.63 13.75 -11.18
C PRO A 354 -4.79 12.49 -11.03
N THR A 355 -5.47 11.34 -10.98
CA THR A 355 -4.85 10.01 -10.90
C THR A 355 -5.40 9.12 -12.01
N LEU A 356 -4.84 7.92 -12.21
CA LEU A 356 -5.40 6.94 -13.15
C LEU A 356 -6.89 6.64 -12.85
N ASN A 357 -7.27 6.60 -11.56
CA ASN A 357 -8.65 6.43 -11.12
C ASN A 357 -9.57 7.60 -11.48
N THR A 358 -9.02 8.77 -11.85
CA THR A 358 -9.75 9.92 -12.40
C THR A 358 -10.00 9.71 -13.90
N TYR A 359 -8.96 9.28 -14.63
CA TYR A 359 -9.02 9.11 -16.08
C TYR A 359 -9.83 7.88 -16.52
N HIS A 360 -9.82 6.78 -15.74
CA HIS A 360 -10.64 5.61 -16.02
C HIS A 360 -12.13 5.95 -16.24
N PRO A 361 -12.85 6.53 -15.26
CA PRO A 361 -14.26 6.89 -15.44
C PRO A 361 -14.44 8.04 -16.44
N LEU A 362 -13.49 8.97 -16.54
CA LEU A 362 -13.57 10.10 -17.48
C LEU A 362 -13.52 9.61 -18.93
N ILE A 363 -12.54 8.78 -19.30
CA ILE A 363 -12.41 8.18 -20.64
C ILE A 363 -13.59 7.25 -20.92
N SER A 364 -13.98 6.41 -19.96
CA SER A 364 -15.15 5.53 -20.13
C SER A 364 -16.44 6.31 -20.37
N GLY A 365 -16.61 7.49 -19.78
CA GLY A 365 -17.77 8.36 -19.97
C GLY A 365 -17.72 9.08 -21.31
N CYS A 366 -16.58 9.71 -21.60
CA CYS A 366 -16.33 10.45 -22.85
C CYS A 366 -16.33 9.57 -24.10
N SER A 367 -16.10 8.26 -23.95
CA SER A 367 -16.23 7.26 -25.04
C SER A 367 -17.59 7.33 -25.74
N LYS A 368 -18.65 7.85 -25.11
CA LYS A 368 -19.97 8.00 -25.74
C LYS A 368 -20.11 9.23 -26.66
N GLU A 369 -19.22 10.22 -26.57
CA GLU A 369 -19.27 11.45 -27.40
C GLU A 369 -18.42 11.35 -28.67
N GLY A 370 -17.36 10.55 -28.66
CA GLY A 370 -16.55 10.27 -29.84
C GLY A 370 -15.03 10.34 -29.60
N PRO A 371 -14.23 10.01 -30.64
CA PRO A 371 -12.80 9.72 -30.50
C PRO A 371 -11.94 10.95 -30.21
N VAL A 372 -12.32 12.12 -30.70
CA VAL A 372 -11.54 13.36 -30.54
C VAL A 372 -11.37 13.74 -29.08
N LEU A 373 -12.44 13.66 -28.28
CA LEU A 373 -12.41 13.99 -26.87
C LEU A 373 -11.61 12.95 -26.07
N VAL A 374 -11.78 11.67 -26.38
CA VAL A 374 -11.03 10.58 -25.75
C VAL A 374 -9.53 10.73 -25.96
N GLU A 375 -9.11 11.05 -27.19
CA GLU A 375 -7.70 11.25 -27.53
C GLU A 375 -7.10 12.45 -26.82
N LYS A 376 -7.84 13.56 -26.74
CA LYS A 376 -7.39 14.74 -26.01
C LYS A 376 -7.15 14.43 -24.53
N ILE A 377 -8.10 13.73 -23.89
CA ILE A 377 -8.00 13.37 -22.47
C ILE A 377 -6.88 12.36 -22.22
N PHE A 378 -6.69 11.41 -23.14
CA PHE A 378 -5.61 10.43 -23.05
C PHE A 378 -4.24 11.10 -23.20
N GLN A 379 -4.08 12.04 -24.13
CA GLN A 379 -2.83 12.80 -24.27
C GLN A 379 -2.55 13.66 -23.03
N GLU A 380 -3.57 14.32 -22.47
CA GLU A 380 -3.43 15.11 -21.23
C GLU A 380 -2.94 14.23 -20.06
N MET A 381 -3.36 12.97 -19.99
CA MET A 381 -2.87 12.01 -18.99
C MET A 381 -1.38 11.68 -19.19
N LEU A 382 -0.95 11.45 -20.44
CA LEU A 382 0.45 11.17 -20.77
C LEU A 382 1.35 12.38 -20.45
N ASP A 383 0.88 13.60 -20.74
CA ASP A 383 1.59 14.84 -20.44
C ASP A 383 1.77 15.06 -18.93
N MET A 384 0.92 14.43 -18.08
CA MET A 384 1.07 14.40 -16.63
C MET A 384 2.02 13.30 -16.12
N ASN A 385 2.73 12.59 -17.01
CA ASN A 385 3.59 11.44 -16.69
C ASN A 385 2.86 10.29 -15.97
N LEU A 386 1.57 10.10 -16.26
CA LEU A 386 0.80 8.97 -15.76
C LEU A 386 0.84 7.83 -16.78
N ALA A 387 1.49 6.73 -16.43
CA ALA A 387 1.56 5.55 -17.29
C ALA A 387 0.19 4.85 -17.37
N PRO A 388 -0.35 4.58 -18.58
CA PRO A 388 -1.59 3.84 -18.73
C PRO A 388 -1.48 2.44 -18.12
N ASP A 389 -2.51 2.00 -17.40
CA ASP A 389 -2.59 0.65 -16.88
C ASP A 389 -3.41 -0.27 -17.80
N ARG A 390 -3.44 -1.56 -17.47
CA ARG A 390 -4.22 -2.56 -18.22
C ARG A 390 -5.69 -2.18 -18.38
N VAL A 391 -6.30 -1.61 -17.33
CA VAL A 391 -7.73 -1.26 -17.34
C VAL A 391 -8.01 -0.15 -18.35
N LEU A 392 -7.12 0.85 -18.42
CA LEU A 392 -7.28 1.94 -19.36
C LEU A 392 -7.05 1.51 -20.81
N TYR A 393 -6.01 0.72 -21.09
CA TYR A 393 -5.80 0.14 -22.42
C TYR A 393 -7.01 -0.68 -22.87
N ASN A 394 -7.53 -1.55 -22.00
CA ASN A 394 -8.74 -2.32 -22.29
C ASN A 394 -9.94 -1.43 -22.60
N THR A 395 -10.09 -0.31 -21.89
CA THR A 395 -11.18 0.65 -22.12
C THR A 395 -11.04 1.33 -23.48
N LEU A 396 -9.83 1.76 -23.86
CA LEU A 396 -9.57 2.40 -25.14
C LEU A 396 -9.67 1.42 -26.32
N ILE A 397 -9.11 0.22 -26.20
CA ILE A 397 -9.19 -0.84 -27.22
C ILE A 397 -10.66 -1.19 -27.47
N ARG A 398 -11.46 -1.38 -26.41
CA ARG A 398 -12.90 -1.61 -26.54
C ARG A 398 -13.60 -0.45 -27.23
N PHE A 399 -13.29 0.79 -26.85
CA PHE A 399 -13.89 1.97 -27.47
C PHE A 399 -13.62 2.04 -28.99
N TYR A 400 -12.37 1.87 -29.42
CA TYR A 400 -12.04 1.86 -30.86
C TYR A 400 -12.60 0.64 -31.59
N ALA A 401 -12.65 -0.52 -30.93
CA ALA A 401 -13.31 -1.70 -31.46
C ALA A 401 -14.82 -1.49 -31.67
N GLU A 402 -15.48 -0.81 -30.73
CA GLU A 402 -16.91 -0.47 -30.84
C GLU A 402 -17.19 0.51 -31.98
N LEU A 403 -16.28 1.47 -32.20
CA LEU A 403 -16.32 2.40 -33.33
C LEU A 403 -15.95 1.75 -34.69
N GLY A 404 -15.43 0.52 -34.69
CA GLY A 404 -14.93 -0.14 -35.90
C GLY A 404 -13.57 0.39 -36.38
N ASN A 405 -12.81 1.10 -35.55
CA ASN A 405 -11.44 1.52 -35.89
C ASN A 405 -10.43 0.45 -35.44
N ILE A 406 -10.27 -0.58 -36.27
CA ILE A 406 -9.44 -1.74 -35.92
C ILE A 406 -7.97 -1.38 -35.88
N GLN A 407 -7.49 -0.54 -36.81
CA GLN A 407 -6.09 -0.12 -36.84
C GLN A 407 -5.67 0.49 -35.49
N LYS A 408 -6.48 1.41 -34.95
CA LYS A 408 -6.15 2.07 -33.68
C LYS A 408 -6.28 1.14 -32.48
N ALA A 409 -7.25 0.22 -32.48
CA ALA A 409 -7.38 -0.81 -31.45
C ALA A 409 -6.13 -1.71 -31.37
N PHE A 410 -5.53 -2.07 -32.52
CA PHE A 410 -4.32 -2.88 -32.57
C PHE A 410 -3.05 -2.10 -32.23
N VAL A 411 -2.95 -0.83 -32.64
CA VAL A 411 -1.83 0.03 -32.21
C VAL A 411 -1.78 0.12 -30.68
N LEU A 412 -2.93 0.33 -30.03
CA LEU A 412 -3.01 0.35 -28.56
C LEU A 412 -2.69 -1.00 -27.92
N HIS A 413 -3.05 -2.12 -28.57
CA HIS A 413 -2.68 -3.46 -28.10
C HIS A 413 -1.16 -3.69 -28.19
N HIS A 414 -0.53 -3.30 -29.29
CA HIS A 414 0.93 -3.38 -29.44
C HIS A 414 1.63 -2.48 -28.42
N GLU A 415 1.18 -1.25 -28.24
CA GLU A 415 1.69 -0.33 -27.23
C GLU A 415 1.57 -0.92 -25.82
N MET A 416 0.44 -1.56 -25.50
CA MET A 416 0.24 -2.25 -24.22
C MET A 416 1.29 -3.36 -23.98
N VAL A 417 1.58 -4.17 -25.00
CA VAL A 417 2.59 -5.25 -24.93
C VAL A 417 4.00 -4.69 -24.84
N ASP A 418 4.31 -3.64 -25.60
CA ASP A 418 5.63 -2.98 -25.60
C ASP A 418 5.95 -2.34 -24.25
N HIS A 419 4.93 -1.86 -23.53
CA HIS A 419 5.05 -1.38 -22.15
C HIS A 419 5.11 -2.52 -21.10
N GLY A 420 5.17 -3.78 -21.53
CA GLY A 420 5.26 -4.95 -20.64
C GLY A 420 3.95 -5.31 -19.93
N ILE A 421 2.81 -4.78 -20.39
CA ILE A 421 1.51 -5.06 -19.79
C ILE A 421 0.88 -6.26 -20.50
N LEU A 422 0.66 -7.35 -19.78
CA LEU A 422 0.10 -8.58 -20.35
C LEU A 422 -1.39 -8.40 -20.70
N PRO A 423 -1.80 -8.70 -21.96
CA PRO A 423 -3.20 -8.76 -22.37
C PRO A 423 -4.02 -9.73 -21.50
N ASP A 424 -5.28 -9.39 -21.25
CA ASP A 424 -6.21 -10.25 -20.53
C ASP A 424 -7.42 -10.65 -21.41
N LYS A 425 -8.35 -11.40 -20.82
CA LYS A 425 -9.56 -11.84 -21.52
C LYS A 425 -10.36 -10.66 -22.09
N MET A 426 -10.38 -9.51 -21.42
CA MET A 426 -11.11 -8.33 -21.91
C MET A 426 -10.42 -7.71 -23.12
N THR A 427 -9.09 -7.73 -23.17
CA THR A 427 -8.30 -7.27 -24.32
C THR A 427 -8.66 -8.09 -25.57
N TYR A 428 -8.54 -9.42 -25.49
CA TYR A 428 -8.84 -10.32 -26.61
C TYR A 428 -10.30 -10.23 -27.05
N ASN A 429 -11.25 -10.19 -26.11
CA ASN A 429 -12.67 -10.04 -26.42
C ASN A 429 -12.96 -8.74 -27.20
N SER A 430 -12.28 -7.65 -26.84
CA SER A 430 -12.43 -6.36 -27.51
C SER A 430 -11.86 -6.38 -28.93
N LEU A 431 -10.70 -7.00 -29.14
CA LEU A 431 -10.09 -7.15 -30.47
C LEU A 431 -10.90 -8.09 -31.38
N ILE A 432 -11.42 -9.20 -30.81
CA ILE A 432 -12.33 -10.12 -31.52
C ILE A 432 -13.61 -9.38 -31.93
N LEU A 433 -14.21 -8.59 -31.03
CA LEU A 433 -15.39 -7.78 -31.34
C LEU A 433 -15.11 -6.84 -32.53
N ALA A 434 -13.94 -6.23 -32.56
CA ALA A 434 -13.51 -5.36 -33.64
C ALA A 434 -13.53 -6.11 -34.99
N HIS A 435 -12.80 -7.22 -35.11
CA HIS A 435 -12.74 -8.02 -36.35
C HIS A 435 -14.08 -8.67 -36.73
N PHE A 436 -14.90 -9.05 -35.75
CA PHE A 436 -16.21 -9.61 -35.99
C PHE A 436 -17.14 -8.60 -36.68
N LYS A 437 -17.10 -7.33 -36.27
CA LYS A 437 -17.90 -6.26 -36.91
C LYS A 437 -17.54 -6.01 -38.37
N GLU A 438 -16.29 -6.25 -38.76
CA GLU A 438 -15.82 -6.10 -40.15
C GLU A 438 -15.87 -7.41 -40.96
N GLY A 439 -16.41 -8.50 -40.41
CA GLY A 439 -16.55 -9.78 -41.12
C GLY A 439 -15.23 -10.53 -41.36
N ARG A 440 -14.15 -10.14 -40.68
CA ARG A 440 -12.81 -10.74 -40.79
C ARG A 440 -12.68 -12.02 -39.94
N LEU A 441 -13.34 -13.09 -40.40
CA LEU A 441 -13.48 -14.35 -39.65
C LEU A 441 -12.17 -15.13 -39.48
N GLN A 442 -11.19 -14.94 -40.36
CA GLN A 442 -9.91 -15.63 -40.29
C GLN A 442 -9.05 -15.09 -39.14
N GLU A 443 -8.98 -13.77 -39.03
CA GLU A 443 -8.27 -13.04 -37.99
C GLU A 443 -8.94 -13.25 -36.61
N VAL A 444 -10.26 -13.40 -36.56
CA VAL A 444 -10.97 -13.83 -35.34
C VAL A 444 -10.50 -15.20 -34.87
N ARG A 445 -10.32 -16.17 -35.78
CA ARG A 445 -9.83 -17.51 -35.41
C ARG A 445 -8.40 -17.47 -34.89
N GLU A 446 -7.55 -16.62 -35.47
CA GLU A 446 -6.17 -16.43 -35.03
C GLU A 446 -6.13 -15.85 -33.61
N LEU A 447 -6.87 -14.77 -33.34
CA LEU A 447 -6.95 -14.19 -31.99
C LEU A 447 -7.50 -15.17 -30.94
N VAL A 448 -8.48 -16.00 -31.30
CA VAL A 448 -9.03 -17.03 -30.39
C VAL A 448 -7.99 -18.12 -30.11
N ASN A 449 -7.16 -18.47 -31.08
CA ASN A 449 -6.07 -19.43 -30.88
C ASN A 449 -4.96 -18.84 -29.99
N ASP A 450 -4.59 -17.57 -30.20
CA ASP A 450 -3.62 -16.86 -29.36
C ASP A 450 -4.10 -16.71 -27.92
N MET A 451 -5.38 -16.42 -27.73
CA MET A 451 -6.02 -16.37 -26.42
C MET A 451 -5.93 -17.71 -25.69
N LYS A 452 -6.17 -18.84 -26.39
CA LYS A 452 -6.02 -20.19 -25.83
C LYS A 452 -4.56 -20.53 -25.53
N ALA A 453 -3.63 -20.16 -26.42
CA ALA A 453 -2.19 -20.36 -26.23
C ALA A 453 -1.67 -19.62 -25.00
N SER A 454 -2.28 -18.48 -24.67
CA SER A 454 -1.99 -17.68 -23.47
C SER A 454 -2.66 -18.21 -22.19
N GLY A 455 -3.27 -19.40 -22.24
CA GLY A 455 -3.93 -20.03 -21.09
C GLY A 455 -5.28 -19.43 -20.71
N MET A 456 -5.85 -18.56 -21.56
CA MET A 456 -7.14 -17.92 -21.30
C MET A 456 -8.28 -18.67 -21.99
N ALA A 457 -9.38 -18.88 -21.27
CA ALA A 457 -10.58 -19.49 -21.82
C ALA A 457 -11.33 -18.49 -22.73
N PRO A 458 -11.64 -18.82 -24.00
CA PRO A 458 -12.40 -17.98 -24.93
C PRO A 458 -13.68 -17.41 -24.32
#